data_AF-A0A251PE39-F1
#
_entry.id   AF-A0A251PE39-F1
#
_cell.length_a   1.000
_cell.length_b   1.000
_cell.length_c   1.000
_cell.angle_alpha   90.00
_cell.angle_beta   90.00
_cell.angle_gamma   90.00
#
_symmetry.space_group_name_H-M   'P 1'
#
loop_
_entity.id
_entity.type
_entity.pdbx_description
1 polymer ?
#
loop_
_entity_poly.entity_id
_entity_poly.type
_entity_poly.pdbx_seq_one_letter_code
_entity_poly.pdbx_strand_id
1 'polypeptide(L)'
;MAARRKNPQIENVLKMLPSSIRCTACSTVMAKDTKLNSRKEEALGEEFWEVWKDHTFRFCFSCTQCSAEIVIRSDPQYSHLTVEAGASKFYSHFIPWHPPRVEEIQQIQKRKIEEAGDAMKSLDFK
;
A
#
# COMPACT_ATOMS: atom_id res chain seq x y z
N MET A 1 39.56 13.35 10.37
CA MET A 1 38.45 12.46 9.94
C MET A 1 37.31 12.65 10.92
N ALA A 2 36.28 13.42 10.55
CA ALA A 2 35.16 13.69 11.46
C ALA A 2 34.40 12.39 11.74
N ALA A 3 34.42 11.93 12.99
CA ALA A 3 33.60 10.82 13.44
C ALA A 3 32.14 11.16 13.16
N ARG A 4 31.50 10.38 12.27
CA ARG A 4 30.06 10.48 12.02
C ARG A 4 29.36 10.38 13.37
N ARG A 5 28.70 11.47 13.79
CA ARG A 5 27.84 11.48 14.98
C ARG A 5 26.84 10.34 14.81
N LYS A 6 26.95 9.29 15.61
CA LYS A 6 25.91 8.27 15.70
C LYS A 6 24.72 8.97 16.34
N ASN A 7 23.77 9.41 15.53
CA ASN A 7 22.50 9.88 16.05
C ASN A 7 21.87 8.68 16.78
N PRO A 8 21.64 8.75 18.10
CA PRO A 8 21.18 7.60 18.89
C PRO A 8 19.78 7.10 18.49
N GLN A 9 19.07 7.86 17.65
CA GLN A 9 17.73 7.53 17.14
C GLN A 9 17.74 6.59 15.93
N ILE A 10 18.92 6.09 15.52
CA ILE A 10 19.09 5.28 14.32
C ILE A 10 19.32 3.83 14.71
N GLU A 11 18.26 3.01 14.63
CA GLU A 11 18.32 1.58 14.90
C GLU A 11 18.33 0.79 13.59
N ASN A 12 19.21 -0.21 13.47
CA ASN A 12 19.19 -1.13 12.33
C ASN A 12 18.24 -2.29 12.63
N VAL A 13 17.19 -2.43 11.84
CA VAL A 13 16.14 -3.43 12.01
C VAL A 13 15.91 -4.21 10.72
N LEU A 14 15.61 -5.50 10.84
CA LEU A 14 15.09 -6.28 9.72
C LEU A 14 13.59 -5.97 9.58
N LYS A 15 13.17 -5.43 8.44
CA LYS A 15 11.75 -5.16 8.15
C LYS A 15 11.31 -5.90 6.90
N MET A 16 10.06 -6.35 6.92
CA MET A 16 9.39 -6.92 5.75
C MET A 16 8.64 -5.82 5.03
N LEU A 17 8.73 -5.79 3.70
CA LEU A 17 7.98 -4.84 2.89
C LEU A 17 6.47 -5.13 2.96
N PRO A 18 5.61 -4.16 3.36
CA PRO A 18 4.17 -4.40 3.47
C PRO A 18 3.46 -4.41 2.11
N SER A 19 4.10 -3.86 1.07
CA SER A 19 3.60 -3.83 -0.31
C SER A 19 4.75 -3.92 -1.29
N SER A 20 4.47 -4.38 -2.51
CA SER A 20 5.46 -4.38 -3.59
C SER A 20 5.78 -2.95 -4.02
N ILE A 21 7.06 -2.65 -4.18
CA ILE A 21 7.55 -1.34 -4.60
C ILE A 21 8.46 -1.48 -5.80
N ARG A 22 8.42 -0.51 -6.71
CA ARG A 22 9.31 -0.42 -7.86
C ARG A 22 10.35 0.67 -7.59
N CYS A 23 11.63 0.32 -7.66
CA CYS A 23 12.71 1.30 -7.55
C CYS A 23 12.67 2.26 -8.75
N THR A 24 12.78 3.56 -8.50
CA THR A 24 12.79 4.56 -9.58
C THR A 24 14.10 4.57 -10.37
N ALA A 25 15.22 4.17 -9.75
CA ALA A 25 16.55 4.19 -10.38
C ALA A 25 16.79 3.01 -11.33
N CYS A 26 16.46 1.78 -10.93
CA CYS A 26 16.74 0.58 -11.71
C CYS A 26 15.50 -0.16 -12.21
N SER A 27 14.29 0.35 -11.93
CA SER A 27 12.99 -0.26 -12.28
C SER A 27 12.74 -1.66 -11.70
N THR A 28 13.66 -2.19 -10.87
CA THR A 28 13.48 -3.47 -10.19
C THR A 28 12.31 -3.39 -9.23
N VAL A 29 11.45 -4.41 -9.27
CA VAL A 29 10.33 -4.57 -8.35
C VAL A 29 10.80 -5.40 -7.16
N MET A 30 10.71 -4.83 -5.96
CA MET A 30 10.84 -5.55 -4.71
C MET A 30 9.45 -6.01 -4.29
N ALA A 31 9.29 -7.31 -4.11
CA ALA A 31 8.00 -7.90 -3.79
C ALA A 31 7.58 -7.59 -2.34
N LYS A 32 6.28 -7.63 -2.10
CA LYS A 32 5.72 -7.72 -0.75
C LYS A 32 6.41 -8.84 0.03
N ASP A 33 6.60 -8.63 1.33
CA ASP A 33 7.17 -9.58 2.28
C ASP A 33 8.68 -9.86 2.09
N THR A 34 9.36 -9.07 1.24
CA THR A 34 10.83 -9.13 1.15
C THR A 34 11.46 -8.62 2.45
N LYS A 35 12.35 -9.42 3.05
CA LYS A 35 13.12 -9.07 4.24
C LYS A 35 14.29 -8.19 3.86
N LEU A 36 14.30 -6.95 4.34
CA LEU A 36 15.36 -5.97 4.07
C LEU A 36 15.92 -5.42 5.37
N ASN A 37 17.25 -5.26 5.39
CA ASN A 37 17.92 -4.51 6.45
C ASN A 37 17.56 -3.04 6.26
N SER A 38 16.87 -2.48 7.25
CA SER A 38 16.37 -1.12 7.22
C SER A 38 16.92 -0.34 8.40
N ARG A 39 17.25 0.92 8.14
CA ARG A 39 17.57 1.91 9.16
C ARG A 39 16.27 2.57 9.61
N LYS A 40 15.89 2.38 10.87
CA LYS A 40 14.74 3.04 11.50
C LYS A 40 15.18 4.39 12.05
N GLU A 41 14.48 5.44 11.64
CA GLU A 41 14.64 6.80 12.12
C GLU A 41 13.29 7.30 12.64
N GLU A 42 13.30 8.09 13.70
CA GLU A 42 12.10 8.75 14.22
C GLU A 42 11.77 9.96 13.35
N ALA A 43 10.56 9.99 12.78
CA ALA A 43 10.14 11.10 11.93
C ALA A 43 9.65 12.26 12.82
N LEU A 44 10.55 13.18 13.15
CA LEU A 44 10.21 14.42 13.85
C LEU A 44 9.50 15.38 12.89
N GLY A 45 8.18 15.32 12.86
CA GLY A 45 7.31 16.21 12.08
C GLY A 45 6.03 15.47 11.69
N GLU A 46 4.83 15.89 12.03
CA GLU A 46 4.31 17.25 12.22
C GLU A 46 3.42 17.27 13.46
N GLU A 47 3.20 18.46 13.98
CA GLU A 47 2.61 18.79 15.28
C GLU A 47 1.09 18.58 15.33
N PHE A 48 0.54 17.73 14.47
CA PHE A 48 -0.89 17.75 14.17
C PHE A 48 -1.73 16.83 15.07
N TRP A 49 -1.12 15.80 15.68
CA TRP A 49 -1.78 14.95 16.68
C TRP A 49 -0.81 14.56 17.80
N GLU A 50 -0.96 15.17 18.98
CA GLU A 50 -0.11 14.94 20.16
C GLU A 50 0.03 13.45 20.56
N VAL A 51 -0.99 12.63 20.30
CA VAL A 51 -0.99 11.19 20.64
C VAL A 51 -0.17 10.33 19.66
N TRP A 52 0.01 10.78 18.41
CA TRP A 52 0.56 9.94 17.33
C TRP A 52 1.92 10.45 16.80
N LYS A 53 2.39 11.60 17.29
CA LYS A 53 3.65 12.26 16.89
C LYS A 53 4.86 11.36 17.11
N ASP A 54 4.92 10.67 18.25
CA ASP A 54 6.04 9.79 18.62
C ASP A 54 6.00 8.40 17.96
N HIS A 55 5.02 8.12 17.08
CA HIS A 55 4.80 6.78 16.52
C HIS A 55 5.00 6.72 15.00
N THR A 56 5.42 7.83 14.41
CA THR A 56 5.76 7.88 12.98
C THR A 56 7.23 7.53 12.79
N PHE A 57 7.48 6.47 12.03
CA PHE A 57 8.85 6.01 11.76
C PHE A 57 9.17 6.13 10.27
N ARG A 58 10.40 6.56 10.00
CA ARG A 58 11.02 6.53 8.68
C ARG A 58 11.93 5.31 8.60
N PHE A 59 11.79 4.53 7.55
CA PHE A 59 12.63 3.39 7.25
C PHE A 59 13.40 3.67 5.97
N CYS A 60 14.73 3.74 6.09
CA CYS A 60 15.64 3.90 4.97
C CYS A 60 16.30 2.55 4.68
N PHE A 61 16.23 2.08 3.44
CA PHE A 61 16.92 0.87 3.00
C PHE A 61 17.44 1.03 1.58
N SER A 62 18.40 0.19 1.21
CA SER A 62 18.98 0.18 -0.12
C SER A 62 18.25 -0.79 -1.05
N CYS A 63 18.11 -0.40 -2.32
CA CYS A 63 17.65 -1.31 -3.36
C CYS A 63 18.61 -2.50 -3.51
N THR A 64 18.05 -3.70 -3.69
CA THR A 64 18.82 -4.95 -3.84
C THR A 64 19.69 -5.02 -5.11
N GLN A 65 19.41 -4.19 -6.12
CA GLN A 65 20.13 -4.19 -7.41
C GLN A 65 21.06 -2.99 -7.55
N CYS A 66 20.54 -1.76 -7.40
CA CYS A 66 21.31 -0.55 -7.67
C CYS A 66 21.86 0.13 -6.41
N SER A 67 21.59 -0.40 -5.22
CA SER A 67 21.95 0.21 -3.94
C SER A 67 21.42 1.64 -3.73
N ALA A 68 20.46 2.10 -4.54
CA ALA A 68 19.80 3.39 -4.35
C ALA A 68 19.05 3.41 -3.02
N GLU A 69 19.12 4.53 -2.32
CA GLU A 69 18.41 4.74 -1.05
C GLU A 69 16.92 4.93 -1.31
N ILE A 70 16.11 4.17 -0.58
CA ILE A 70 14.66 4.22 -0.63
C ILE A 70 14.18 4.55 0.77
N VAL A 71 13.31 5.56 0.85
CA VAL A 71 12.82 6.09 2.11
C VAL A 71 11.32 5.91 2.18
N ILE A 72 10.90 5.29 3.28
CA ILE A 72 9.53 4.92 3.51
C ILE A 72 9.08 5.44 4.87
N ARG A 73 7.93 6.11 4.91
CA ARG A 73 7.28 6.58 6.12
C ARG A 73 6.11 5.67 6.46
N SER A 74 6.05 5.26 7.73
CA SER A 74 4.90 4.54 8.28
C SER A 74 4.00 5.54 9.01
N ASP A 75 2.76 5.67 8.54
CA ASP A 75 1.73 6.45 9.21
C ASP A 75 1.02 5.58 10.25
N PRO A 76 0.75 6.06 11.48
CA PRO A 76 0.15 5.23 12.51
C PRO A 76 -1.39 5.17 12.43
N GLN A 77 -2.02 6.14 11.75
CA GLN A 77 -3.47 6.18 11.55
C GLN A 77 -3.94 5.25 10.42
N TYR A 78 -3.11 5.06 9.40
CA TYR A 78 -3.46 4.26 8.23
C TYR A 78 -2.45 3.11 8.11
N SER A 79 -2.92 1.89 7.86
CA SER A 79 -2.05 0.74 7.54
C SER A 79 -1.29 0.92 6.21
N HIS A 80 -1.51 2.05 5.54
CA HIS A 80 -0.86 2.42 4.31
C HIS A 80 0.52 3.02 4.60
N LEU A 81 1.50 2.47 3.89
CA LEU A 81 2.86 2.95 3.86
C LEU A 81 2.97 4.13 2.90
N THR A 82 3.69 5.20 3.24
CA THR A 82 3.95 6.32 2.33
C THR A 82 5.39 6.25 1.84
N VAL A 83 5.59 6.29 0.52
CA VAL A 83 6.94 6.28 -0.06
C VAL A 83 7.38 7.73 -0.25
N GLU A 84 8.39 8.17 0.49
CA GLU A 84 8.90 9.54 0.42
C GLU A 84 9.93 9.69 -0.71
N ALA A 85 10.81 8.69 -0.90
CA ALA A 85 11.88 8.78 -1.91
C ALA A 85 12.29 7.41 -2.48
N GLY A 86 12.80 7.42 -3.71
CA GLY A 86 13.54 6.30 -4.34
C GLY A 86 12.71 5.12 -4.86
N ALA A 87 11.39 5.13 -4.62
CA ALA A 87 10.50 4.09 -5.13
C ALA A 87 9.09 4.61 -5.42
N SER A 88 8.32 3.81 -6.15
CA SER A 88 6.88 3.99 -6.36
C SER A 88 6.15 2.73 -5.94
N LYS A 89 4.94 2.88 -5.38
CA LYS A 89 4.09 1.74 -5.05
C LYS A 89 3.76 0.96 -6.32
N PHE A 90 4.03 -0.33 -6.32
CA PHE A 90 3.70 -1.20 -7.44
C PHE A 90 2.46 -2.02 -7.09
N TYR A 91 1.31 -1.56 -7.58
CA TYR A 91 0.06 -2.31 -7.47
C TYR A 91 0.04 -3.36 -8.57
N SER A 92 0.44 -4.59 -8.24
CA SER A 92 0.37 -5.73 -9.17
C SER A 92 -1.08 -6.07 -9.59
N HIS A 93 -2.07 -5.54 -8.87
CA HIS A 93 -3.48 -5.67 -9.18
C HIS A 93 -4.03 -4.36 -9.75
N PHE A 94 -3.54 -3.93 -10.91
CA PHE A 94 -4.44 -3.26 -11.82
C PHE A 94 -5.26 -4.36 -12.48
N ILE A 95 -6.25 -4.90 -11.77
CA ILE A 95 -7.37 -5.51 -12.48
C ILE A 95 -8.00 -4.30 -13.16
N PRO A 96 -7.98 -4.18 -14.49
CA PRO A 96 -8.79 -3.17 -15.14
C PRO A 96 -10.19 -3.45 -14.64
N TRP A 97 -10.77 -2.54 -13.87
CA TRP A 97 -12.19 -2.60 -13.58
C TRP A 97 -12.84 -2.43 -14.95
N HIS A 98 -13.13 -3.56 -15.60
CA HIS A 98 -13.98 -3.57 -16.77
C HIS A 98 -15.37 -3.37 -16.21
N PRO A 99 -15.99 -2.18 -16.35
CA PRO A 99 -17.44 -2.12 -16.18
C PRO A 99 -18.05 -3.24 -17.02
N PRO A 100 -19.00 -4.02 -16.49
CA PRO A 100 -19.74 -4.95 -17.33
C PRO A 100 -20.24 -4.19 -18.56
N ARG A 101 -20.11 -4.80 -19.75
CA ARG A 101 -20.60 -4.16 -20.99
C ARG A 101 -22.10 -3.85 -20.80
N VAL A 102 -22.58 -2.81 -21.46
CA VAL A 102 -24.00 -2.39 -21.37
C VAL A 102 -24.96 -3.57 -21.59
N GLU A 103 -24.58 -4.51 -22.45
CA GLU A 103 -25.31 -5.76 -22.72
C GLU A 103 -25.42 -6.68 -21.49
N GLU A 104 -24.36 -6.84 -20.71
CA GLU A 104 -24.36 -7.63 -19.47
C GLU A 104 -25.23 -6.97 -18.39
N ILE A 105 -25.18 -5.64 -18.29
CA ILE A 105 -26.04 -4.89 -17.36
C ILE A 105 -27.52 -5.09 -17.73
N GLN A 106 -27.85 -5.01 -19.02
CA GLN A 106 -29.20 -5.26 -19.52
C GLN A 106 -29.66 -6.71 -19.28
N GLN A 107 -28.79 -7.70 -19.47
CA GLN A 107 -29.11 -9.10 -19.17
C GLN A 107 -29.35 -9.34 -17.68
N ILE A 108 -28.52 -8.76 -16.81
CA ILE A 108 -28.69 -8.85 -15.35
C ILE A 108 -29.99 -8.18 -14.91
N GLN A 109 -30.33 -7.03 -15.50
CA GLN A 109 -31.60 -6.35 -15.24
C GLN A 109 -32.80 -7.19 -15.69
N LYS A 110 -32.74 -7.79 -16.89
CA LYS A 110 -33.80 -8.68 -17.39
C LYS A 110 -34.04 -9.87 -16.46
N ARG A 111 -32.97 -10.59 -16.07
CA ARG A 111 -33.08 -11.72 -15.13
C ARG A 111 -33.74 -11.32 -13.81
N LYS A 112 -33.34 -10.17 -13.24
CA LYS A 112 -33.95 -9.65 -11.99
C LYS A 112 -35.43 -9.32 -12.13
N ILE A 113 -35.87 -8.83 -13.29
CA ILE A 113 -37.27 -8.52 -13.55
C ILE A 113 -38.09 -9.81 -13.73
N GLU A 114 -37.54 -10.81 -14.41
CA GLU A 114 -38.15 -12.13 -14.56
C GLU A 114 -38.29 -12.83 -13.20
N GLU A 115 -37.21 -12.87 -12.40
CA GLU A 115 -37.20 -13.45 -11.04
C GLU A 115 -38.20 -12.75 -10.11
N ALA A 116 -38.35 -11.42 -10.19
CA ALA A 116 -39.34 -10.67 -9.42
C ALA A 116 -40.78 -10.97 -9.88
N GLY A 117 -41.00 -11.18 -11.19
CA GLY A 117 -42.31 -11.55 -11.73
C GLY A 117 -42.76 -12.94 -11.32
N ASP A 118 -41.84 -13.91 -11.27
CA ASP A 118 -42.11 -15.28 -10.80
C ASP A 118 -42.34 -15.35 -9.28
N ALA A 119 -41.61 -14.54 -8.50
CA ALA A 119 -41.84 -14.38 -7.06
C ALA A 119 -43.21 -13.73 -6.75
N MET A 120 -43.70 -12.83 -7.60
CA MET A 120 -45.00 -12.18 -7.39
C MET A 120 -46.16 -13.13 -7.71
N LYS A 121 -46.09 -13.87 -8.82
CA LYS A 121 -47.12 -14.85 -9.21
C LYS A 121 -47.32 -15.98 -8.19
N SER A 122 -46.25 -16.37 -7.48
CA SER A 122 -46.32 -17.44 -6.47
C SER A 122 -47.00 -17.00 -5.17
N LEU A 123 -47.17 -15.69 -4.94
CA LEU A 123 -47.89 -15.15 -3.79
C LEU A 123 -49.41 -15.02 -4.04
N ASP A 124 -49.84 -14.95 -5.30
CA ASP A 124 -51.25 -14.84 -5.69
C ASP A 124 -52.00 -16.19 -5.66
N PHE A 125 -51.31 -17.31 -5.44
CA PHE A 125 -51.91 -18.64 -5.22
C PHE A 125 -51.96 -18.98 -3.71
N LYS A 126 -52.76 -18.25 -2.92
CA LYS A 126 -53.16 -18.67 -1.57
C LYS A 126 -54.53 -18.16 -1.17
#